data_AF-A0A840L3U8-F1
#
_entry.id   AF-A0A840L3U8-F1
#
_cell.length_a   1.000
_cell.length_b   1.000
_cell.length_c   1.000
_cell.angle_alpha   90.00
_cell.angle_beta   90.00
_cell.angle_gamma   90.00
#
_symmetry.space_group_name_H-M   'P 1'
#
loop_
_entity.id
_entity.type
_entity.pdbx_description
1 polymer ?
#
loop_
_entity_poly.entity_id
_entity_poly.type
_entity_poly.pdbx_seq_one_letter_code
_entity_poly.pdbx_strand_id
1 'polypeptide(L)'
;MPTPVPAPAPAPQPPAPPPPPTPAPLSVQNGKVIDGYVSGATVWLDINGNHSKDADEPSTVSKTAGAYQLELNEAQRACLPYATLYVDVPVGAVDEDSGPVKEAYQMAVPPQMQPISVDQVLHISPLTTAIWDQVRTRLSSSDGKLSSCEQLRQNQQLRESLVYEIKTVMGDLVQRHNLSEARIYADFIQAKDSHSYTLAQDIVKGLKAGYAHKQKLHALYPDATFVRAEVYRGRGTGPTDLPGTWYRNSSVWRPSGYSNERVTLDPDLSKITQVQLLRSQETKPWGQAKLKTTRTAYNWGDTQQHYICVLDEAIEQEKDGASFELVVHYEDPKTETDPLLCMGEAHAQPGSTTWREYYVNYREGRVSYTSNLRFEPQHAEQQWLQDWHHLQGKSGQLNFSTVLDRIANSGYRFDEAVKLDTYSWYKRSTDDRQLRVTLEKDSSNNWIRTSTQADGTAIKECSKDGRSWGSCTP
;
A
#
# COMPACT_ATOMS: atom_id res chain seq x y z
N MET A 1 -107.58 13.28 31.99
CA MET A 1 -106.44 13.26 31.04
C MET A 1 -105.20 13.73 31.77
N PRO A 2 -104.12 12.92 31.88
CA PRO A 2 -102.81 13.37 32.33
C PRO A 2 -101.91 13.76 31.14
N THR A 3 -101.01 14.71 31.37
CA THR A 3 -100.04 15.29 30.42
C THR A 3 -98.97 14.31 29.94
N PRO A 4 -98.45 14.44 28.70
CA PRO A 4 -97.46 13.52 28.14
C PRO A 4 -96.06 13.75 28.71
N VAL A 5 -95.33 12.65 28.92
CA VAL A 5 -93.95 12.61 29.40
C VAL A 5 -92.97 12.94 28.26
N PRO A 6 -91.89 13.72 28.46
CA PRO A 6 -90.92 14.03 27.40
C PRO A 6 -90.02 12.82 27.08
N ALA A 7 -89.69 12.65 25.80
CA ALA A 7 -88.76 11.63 25.32
C ALA A 7 -87.30 11.90 25.77
N PRO A 8 -86.49 10.86 26.02
CA PRO A 8 -85.12 11.02 26.49
C PRO A 8 -84.18 11.52 25.39
N ALA A 9 -83.20 12.35 25.77
CA ALA A 9 -82.19 12.90 24.87
C ALA A 9 -81.20 11.81 24.37
N PRO A 10 -80.69 11.92 23.13
CA PRO A 10 -79.75 10.95 22.57
C PRO A 10 -78.38 11.04 23.25
N ALA A 11 -77.75 9.89 23.47
CA ALA A 11 -76.45 9.78 24.11
C ALA A 11 -75.32 10.42 23.26
N PRO A 12 -74.25 10.96 23.89
CA PRO A 12 -73.12 11.55 23.16
C PRO A 12 -72.38 10.50 22.34
N GLN A 13 -72.07 10.81 21.09
CA GLN A 13 -71.23 9.95 20.25
C GLN A 13 -69.77 9.95 20.76
N PRO A 14 -69.07 8.81 20.71
CA PRO A 14 -67.65 8.74 21.07
C PRO A 14 -66.80 9.66 20.18
N PRO A 15 -65.73 10.28 20.70
CA PRO A 15 -64.82 11.09 19.89
C PRO A 15 -64.17 10.26 18.79
N ALA A 16 -64.10 10.83 17.59
CA ALA A 16 -63.47 10.20 16.44
C ALA A 16 -62.00 9.84 16.73
N PRO A 17 -61.47 8.72 16.19
CA PRO A 17 -60.06 8.37 16.35
C PRO A 17 -59.17 9.48 15.78
N PRO A 18 -58.01 9.76 16.41
CA PRO A 18 -57.05 10.71 15.86
C PRO A 18 -56.60 10.27 14.46
N PRO A 19 -56.37 11.21 13.52
CA PRO A 19 -55.88 10.88 12.19
C PRO A 19 -54.55 10.13 12.29
N PRO A 20 -54.26 9.20 11.35
CA PRO A 20 -53.00 8.48 11.32
C PRO A 20 -51.82 9.47 11.30
N PRO A 21 -50.72 9.20 12.03
CA PRO A 21 -49.54 10.06 11.97
C PRO A 21 -49.05 10.14 10.52
N THR A 22 -48.82 11.37 10.04
CA THR A 22 -48.22 11.62 8.72
C THR A 22 -46.86 10.92 8.65
N PRO A 23 -46.56 10.14 7.59
CA PRO A 23 -45.27 9.49 7.45
C PRO A 23 -44.13 10.52 7.52
N ALA A 24 -43.11 10.25 8.33
CA ALA A 24 -41.92 11.08 8.39
C ALA A 24 -41.27 11.20 6.99
N PRO A 25 -40.73 12.37 6.61
CA PRO A 25 -40.12 12.54 5.31
C PRO A 25 -38.90 11.63 5.16
N LEU A 26 -38.84 10.89 4.04
CA LEU A 26 -37.70 10.07 3.66
C LEU A 26 -36.73 10.88 2.81
N SER A 27 -35.44 10.64 3.00
CA SER A 27 -34.35 11.14 2.16
C SER A 27 -33.83 10.02 1.27
N VAL A 28 -33.35 10.35 0.06
CA VAL A 28 -32.87 9.35 -0.90
C VAL A 28 -31.35 9.48 -1.05
N GLN A 29 -30.64 8.38 -0.85
CA GLN A 29 -29.23 8.25 -1.22
C GLN A 29 -29.11 7.50 -2.56
N ASN A 30 -28.44 8.13 -3.52
CA ASN A 30 -28.25 7.57 -4.86
C ASN A 30 -26.87 6.93 -5.02
N GLY A 31 -26.76 5.99 -5.94
CA GLY A 31 -25.50 5.35 -6.29
C GLY A 31 -25.63 4.35 -7.42
N LYS A 32 -24.52 3.69 -7.73
CA LYS A 32 -24.48 2.55 -8.65
C LYS A 32 -23.62 1.43 -8.09
N VAL A 33 -23.99 0.20 -8.41
CA VAL A 33 -23.20 -1.01 -8.20
C VAL A 33 -22.38 -1.28 -9.46
N ILE A 34 -21.05 -1.26 -9.36
CA ILE A 34 -20.11 -1.24 -10.49
C ILE A 34 -19.03 -2.34 -10.34
N ASP A 35 -19.24 -3.49 -10.97
CA ASP A 35 -18.33 -4.62 -11.22
C ASP A 35 -18.33 -5.02 -12.72
N GLY A 36 -18.72 -4.05 -13.56
CA GLY A 36 -19.78 -4.24 -14.56
C GLY A 36 -21.08 -3.73 -13.94
N TYR A 37 -21.95 -3.02 -14.66
CA TYR A 37 -23.16 -2.52 -13.99
C TYR A 37 -24.00 -3.72 -13.50
N VAL A 38 -24.22 -3.82 -12.18
CA VAL A 38 -24.89 -5.01 -11.60
C VAL A 38 -26.34 -4.70 -11.22
N SER A 39 -27.28 -5.38 -11.87
CA SER A 39 -28.71 -5.32 -11.55
C SER A 39 -29.17 -6.55 -10.75
N GLY A 40 -30.14 -6.35 -9.85
CA GLY A 40 -30.67 -7.42 -8.99
C GLY A 40 -29.86 -7.66 -7.70
N ALA A 41 -28.94 -6.76 -7.35
CA ALA A 41 -28.16 -6.83 -6.11
C ALA A 41 -28.85 -6.05 -4.98
N THR A 42 -28.74 -6.52 -3.74
CA THR A 42 -29.36 -5.86 -2.57
C THR A 42 -28.37 -4.90 -1.94
N VAL A 43 -28.66 -3.60 -1.98
CA VAL A 43 -27.87 -2.55 -1.33
C VAL A 43 -28.45 -2.25 0.04
N TRP A 44 -27.63 -2.19 1.09
CA TRP A 44 -28.08 -1.96 2.46
C TRP A 44 -27.04 -1.24 3.32
N LEU A 45 -27.51 -0.54 4.35
CA LEU A 45 -26.66 0.24 5.28
C LEU A 45 -26.49 -0.52 6.60
N ASP A 46 -25.24 -0.86 6.94
CA ASP A 46 -24.88 -1.55 8.18
C ASP A 46 -24.84 -0.57 9.36
N ILE A 47 -25.98 -0.39 10.01
CA ILE A 47 -26.15 0.60 11.09
C ILE A 47 -25.52 0.10 12.38
N ASN A 48 -25.56 -1.20 12.64
CA ASN A 48 -25.07 -1.77 13.89
C ASN A 48 -23.61 -2.26 13.83
N GLY A 49 -23.00 -2.29 12.64
CA GLY A 49 -21.60 -2.62 12.42
C GLY A 49 -21.29 -4.12 12.46
N ASN A 50 -22.27 -5.00 12.27
CA ASN A 50 -22.10 -6.45 12.36
C ASN A 50 -21.77 -7.12 11.01
N HIS A 51 -21.76 -6.36 9.91
CA HIS A 51 -21.57 -6.82 8.53
C HIS A 51 -22.56 -7.88 8.05
N SER A 52 -23.76 -7.92 8.63
CA SER A 52 -24.83 -8.81 8.23
C SER A 52 -26.11 -8.01 8.07
N LYS A 53 -26.82 -8.22 6.97
CA LYS A 53 -28.06 -7.51 6.72
C LYS A 53 -29.13 -7.91 7.73
N ASP A 54 -29.48 -6.99 8.62
CA ASP A 54 -30.57 -7.20 9.57
C ASP A 54 -31.93 -6.71 9.01
N ALA A 55 -33.02 -7.14 9.64
CA ALA A 55 -34.38 -6.84 9.16
C ALA A 55 -34.78 -5.37 9.33
N ASP A 56 -34.16 -4.67 10.28
CA ASP A 56 -34.38 -3.26 10.60
C ASP A 56 -33.48 -2.30 9.82
N GLU A 57 -32.56 -2.82 9.01
CA GLU A 57 -31.65 -2.02 8.21
C GLU A 57 -32.25 -1.60 6.86
N PRO A 58 -32.07 -0.32 6.47
CA PRO A 58 -32.63 0.17 5.21
C PRO A 58 -31.93 -0.52 4.04
N SER A 59 -32.73 -0.96 3.06
CA SER A 59 -32.21 -1.64 1.88
C SER A 59 -33.04 -1.37 0.63
N THR A 60 -32.42 -1.58 -0.54
CA THR A 60 -33.02 -1.45 -1.87
C THR A 60 -32.39 -2.47 -2.82
N VAL A 61 -32.95 -2.63 -4.01
CA VAL A 61 -32.41 -3.51 -5.06
C VAL A 61 -31.88 -2.65 -6.21
N SER A 62 -30.67 -2.94 -6.68
CA SER A 62 -30.09 -2.29 -7.85
C SER A 62 -30.87 -2.65 -9.12
N LYS A 63 -31.04 -1.67 -9.99
CA LYS A 63 -31.81 -1.78 -11.24
C LYS A 63 -30.85 -1.77 -12.44
N THR A 64 -31.40 -1.52 -13.63
CA THR A 64 -30.64 -1.33 -14.87
C THR A 64 -29.49 -0.34 -14.70
N ALA A 65 -28.36 -0.59 -15.37
CA ALA A 65 -27.13 0.19 -15.22
C ALA A 65 -26.63 0.29 -13.75
N GLY A 66 -26.95 -0.73 -12.95
CA GLY A 66 -26.55 -0.85 -11.55
C GLY A 66 -27.12 0.22 -10.61
N ALA A 67 -28.06 1.04 -11.06
CA ALA A 67 -28.56 2.18 -10.30
C ALA A 67 -29.36 1.75 -9.08
N TYR A 68 -29.13 2.39 -7.93
CA TYR A 68 -29.91 2.18 -6.73
C TYR A 68 -30.35 3.50 -6.11
N GLN A 69 -31.48 3.44 -5.39
CA GLN A 69 -32.04 4.53 -4.59
C GLN A 69 -32.37 3.97 -3.22
N LEU A 70 -31.59 4.35 -2.22
CA LEU A 70 -31.77 3.92 -0.84
C LEU A 70 -32.55 4.99 -0.08
N GLU A 71 -33.77 4.66 0.31
CA GLU A 71 -34.60 5.54 1.12
C GLU A 71 -34.21 5.42 2.60
N LEU A 72 -33.99 6.56 3.24
CA LEU A 72 -33.50 6.68 4.61
C LEU A 72 -34.40 7.63 5.39
N ASN A 73 -34.87 7.19 6.55
CA ASN A 73 -35.45 8.12 7.53
C ASN A 73 -34.35 9.02 8.13
N GLU A 74 -34.75 10.01 8.93
CA GLU A 74 -33.81 10.99 9.51
C GLU A 74 -32.68 10.34 10.34
N ALA A 75 -33.00 9.34 11.17
CA ALA A 75 -32.01 8.66 12.01
C ALA A 75 -31.03 7.83 11.15
N GLN A 76 -31.53 7.11 10.16
CA GLN A 76 -30.71 6.33 9.22
C GLN A 76 -29.83 7.24 8.36
N ARG A 77 -30.35 8.39 7.92
CA ARG A 77 -29.60 9.40 7.17
C ARG A 77 -28.44 9.98 7.99
N ALA A 78 -28.66 10.21 9.28
CA ALA A 78 -27.60 10.63 10.20
C ALA A 78 -26.51 9.56 10.39
N CYS A 79 -26.82 8.29 10.13
CA CYS A 79 -25.86 7.19 10.18
C CYS A 79 -25.03 7.00 8.91
N LEU A 80 -25.51 7.45 7.76
CA LEU A 80 -24.86 7.22 6.48
C LEU A 80 -23.35 7.62 6.43
N PRO A 81 -22.88 8.71 7.06
CA PRO A 81 -21.45 9.03 7.13
C PRO A 81 -20.59 8.04 7.92
N TYR A 82 -21.20 7.31 8.86
CA TYR A 82 -20.52 6.51 9.87
C TYR A 82 -20.78 5.00 9.73
N ALA A 83 -21.69 4.61 8.85
CA ALA A 83 -22.04 3.22 8.57
C ALA A 83 -21.46 2.79 7.22
N THR A 84 -21.15 1.50 7.11
CA THR A 84 -20.68 0.89 5.86
C THR A 84 -21.89 0.62 4.97
N LEU A 85 -21.75 0.93 3.68
CA LEU A 85 -22.76 0.56 2.69
C LEU A 85 -22.35 -0.73 2.02
N TYR A 86 -23.17 -1.77 2.14
CA TYR A 86 -22.93 -3.09 1.58
C TYR A 86 -23.83 -3.37 0.37
N VAL A 87 -23.36 -4.29 -0.46
CA VAL A 87 -24.12 -4.86 -1.57
C VAL A 87 -23.97 -6.36 -1.55
N ASP A 88 -25.08 -7.07 -1.39
CA ASP A 88 -25.14 -8.52 -1.60
C ASP A 88 -25.54 -8.79 -3.05
N VAL A 89 -24.65 -9.41 -3.82
CA VAL A 89 -24.89 -9.81 -5.20
C VAL A 89 -25.25 -11.30 -5.22
N PRO A 90 -26.54 -11.67 -5.36
CA PRO A 90 -26.95 -13.06 -5.36
C PRO A 90 -26.68 -13.75 -6.70
N VAL A 91 -26.72 -15.08 -6.69
CA VAL A 91 -26.80 -15.87 -7.92
C VAL A 91 -28.06 -15.46 -8.69
N GLY A 92 -27.90 -15.18 -9.99
CA GLY A 92 -28.99 -14.71 -10.86
C GLY A 92 -29.14 -13.18 -10.95
N ALA A 93 -28.37 -12.40 -10.17
CA ALA A 93 -28.11 -11.00 -10.52
C ALA A 93 -27.44 -10.92 -11.90
N VAL A 94 -27.57 -9.79 -12.59
CA VAL A 94 -26.99 -9.61 -13.93
C VAL A 94 -25.92 -8.53 -13.87
N ASP A 95 -24.70 -8.93 -14.14
CA ASP A 95 -23.56 -8.05 -14.39
C ASP A 95 -23.46 -7.78 -15.89
N GLU A 96 -23.41 -6.50 -16.29
CA GLU A 96 -23.45 -6.12 -17.72
C GLU A 96 -22.20 -6.57 -18.51
N ASP A 97 -21.08 -6.86 -17.86
CA ASP A 97 -19.84 -7.29 -18.51
C ASP A 97 -19.75 -8.83 -18.64
N SER A 98 -20.20 -9.56 -17.62
CA SER A 98 -20.02 -11.02 -17.48
C SER A 98 -21.32 -11.83 -17.60
N GLY A 99 -22.47 -11.17 -17.60
CA GLY A 99 -23.80 -11.78 -17.68
C GLY A 99 -24.32 -12.22 -16.30
N PRO A 100 -25.14 -13.30 -16.24
CA PRO A 100 -25.68 -13.76 -14.97
C PRO A 100 -24.60 -14.19 -13.98
N VAL A 101 -24.68 -13.67 -12.75
CA VAL A 101 -23.78 -13.99 -11.64
C VAL A 101 -23.97 -15.45 -11.23
N LYS A 102 -22.86 -16.19 -11.21
CA LYS A 102 -22.82 -17.64 -10.94
C LYS A 102 -22.52 -17.99 -9.49
N GLU A 103 -21.81 -17.10 -8.79
CA GLU A 103 -21.45 -17.26 -7.39
C GLU A 103 -21.80 -15.97 -6.65
N ALA A 104 -22.46 -16.09 -5.50
CA ALA A 104 -22.82 -14.91 -4.73
C ALA A 104 -21.58 -14.28 -4.09
N TYR A 105 -21.54 -12.95 -4.06
CA TYR A 105 -20.45 -12.19 -3.46
C TYR A 105 -20.97 -10.89 -2.85
N GLN A 106 -20.14 -10.23 -2.05
CA GLN A 106 -20.47 -8.99 -1.38
C GLN A 106 -19.47 -7.89 -1.75
N MET A 107 -19.98 -6.67 -1.91
CA MET A 107 -19.19 -5.46 -2.08
C MET A 107 -19.50 -4.44 -0.99
N ALA A 108 -18.60 -3.49 -0.78
CA ALA A 108 -18.75 -2.48 0.25
C ALA A 108 -18.15 -1.12 -0.15
N VAL A 109 -18.68 -0.06 0.44
CA VAL A 109 -18.05 1.27 0.51
C VAL A 109 -17.77 1.58 1.97
N PRO A 110 -16.52 1.95 2.33
CA PRO A 110 -16.18 2.32 3.69
C PRO A 110 -16.98 3.55 4.14
N PRO A 111 -17.23 3.73 5.44
CA PRO A 111 -17.85 4.94 5.95
C PRO A 111 -17.07 6.18 5.52
N GLN A 112 -17.78 7.21 5.06
CA GLN A 112 -17.14 8.42 4.50
C GLN A 112 -16.52 9.32 5.59
N MET A 113 -16.97 9.18 6.84
CA MET A 113 -16.52 9.95 8.01
C MET A 113 -16.63 11.47 7.86
N GLN A 114 -17.40 11.92 6.88
CA GLN A 114 -17.70 13.31 6.58
C GLN A 114 -19.18 13.41 6.19
N PRO A 115 -19.83 14.56 6.43
CA PRO A 115 -21.20 14.78 6.00
C PRO A 115 -21.37 14.50 4.51
N ILE A 116 -22.37 13.68 4.16
CA ILE A 116 -22.67 13.31 2.79
C ILE A 116 -23.82 14.20 2.32
N SER A 117 -23.58 14.97 1.26
CA SER A 117 -24.61 15.82 0.69
C SER A 117 -25.74 15.01 0.03
N VAL A 118 -26.91 15.61 -0.17
CA VAL A 118 -28.06 14.94 -0.82
C VAL A 118 -27.84 14.63 -2.29
N ASP A 119 -26.98 15.41 -2.96
CA ASP A 119 -26.59 15.24 -4.35
C ASP A 119 -25.35 14.36 -4.53
N GLN A 120 -24.64 14.05 -3.45
CA GLN A 120 -23.46 13.17 -3.51
C GLN A 120 -23.90 11.75 -3.85
N VAL A 121 -23.33 11.19 -4.91
CA VAL A 121 -23.57 9.82 -5.36
C VAL A 121 -22.52 8.90 -4.74
N LEU A 122 -22.95 7.75 -4.20
CA LEU A 122 -22.04 6.76 -3.61
C LEU A 122 -21.97 5.55 -4.53
N HIS A 123 -20.88 5.43 -5.30
CA HIS A 123 -20.65 4.25 -6.12
C HIS A 123 -20.00 3.14 -5.30
N ILE A 124 -20.46 1.91 -5.51
CA ILE A 124 -19.96 0.72 -4.84
C ILE A 124 -19.28 -0.15 -5.88
N SER A 125 -18.00 -0.48 -5.67
CA SER A 125 -17.19 -1.23 -6.64
C SER A 125 -16.26 -2.24 -5.96
N PRO A 126 -15.64 -3.15 -6.72
CA PRO A 126 -14.60 -4.03 -6.20
C PRO A 126 -13.42 -3.25 -5.57
N LEU A 127 -13.15 -2.04 -6.05
CA LEU A 127 -12.05 -1.20 -5.53
C LEU A 127 -12.39 -0.59 -4.16
N THR A 128 -13.60 -0.07 -3.98
CA THR A 128 -14.06 0.41 -2.67
C THR A 128 -14.12 -0.74 -1.66
N THR A 129 -14.48 -1.94 -2.13
CA THR A 129 -14.50 -3.16 -1.33
C THR A 129 -13.10 -3.56 -0.88
N ALA A 130 -12.13 -3.57 -1.80
CA ALA A 130 -10.74 -3.91 -1.49
C ALA A 130 -10.08 -2.93 -0.49
N ILE A 131 -10.49 -1.66 -0.50
CA ILE A 131 -10.10 -0.67 0.52
C ILE A 131 -10.70 -1.05 1.86
N TRP A 132 -12.01 -1.31 1.89
CA TRP A 132 -12.71 -1.62 3.13
C TRP A 132 -12.20 -2.90 3.80
N ASP A 133 -11.92 -3.95 3.03
CA ASP A 133 -11.33 -5.19 3.52
C ASP A 133 -9.97 -4.98 4.21
N GLN A 134 -9.13 -4.11 3.63
CA GLN A 134 -7.84 -3.75 4.21
C GLN A 134 -8.00 -2.98 5.53
N VAL A 135 -8.90 -1.99 5.56
CA VAL A 135 -9.19 -1.21 6.78
C VAL A 135 -9.70 -2.13 7.88
N ARG A 136 -10.72 -2.94 7.58
CA ARG A 136 -11.35 -3.88 8.53
C ARG A 136 -10.34 -4.83 9.17
N THR A 137 -9.37 -5.32 8.38
CA THR A 137 -8.31 -6.16 8.94
C THR A 137 -7.52 -5.42 10.00
N ARG A 138 -7.05 -4.20 9.69
CA ARG A 138 -6.18 -3.44 10.60
C ARG A 138 -6.89 -3.13 11.92
N LEU A 139 -8.20 -2.89 11.85
CA LEU A 139 -9.06 -2.74 13.04
C LEU A 139 -9.18 -4.05 13.83
N SER A 140 -9.35 -5.18 13.14
CA SER A 140 -9.49 -6.50 13.78
C SER A 140 -8.20 -6.93 14.49
N SER A 141 -7.03 -6.49 14.03
CA SER A 141 -5.74 -6.71 14.69
C SER A 141 -5.46 -5.80 15.90
N SER A 142 -6.33 -4.83 16.18
CA SER A 142 -6.15 -3.81 17.23
C SER A 142 -7.22 -3.87 18.34
N ASP A 143 -7.83 -5.04 18.58
CA ASP A 143 -8.94 -5.27 19.53
C ASP A 143 -10.22 -4.44 19.27
N GLY A 144 -10.27 -3.69 18.16
CA GLY A 144 -11.43 -2.91 17.75
C GLY A 144 -12.45 -3.77 17.03
N LYS A 145 -13.53 -4.16 17.72
CA LYS A 145 -14.76 -4.57 17.01
C LYS A 145 -15.20 -3.43 16.10
N LEU A 146 -15.66 -3.76 14.90
CA LEU A 146 -16.35 -2.78 14.07
C LEU A 146 -17.55 -2.25 14.85
N SER A 147 -17.60 -0.94 14.87
CA SER A 147 -18.44 -0.20 15.80
C SER A 147 -19.69 0.25 15.07
N SER A 148 -20.81 0.26 15.79
CA SER A 148 -22.07 0.74 15.22
C SER A 148 -21.96 2.21 14.83
N CYS A 149 -22.86 2.65 13.94
CA CYS A 149 -23.05 4.06 13.65
C CYS A 149 -23.10 4.92 14.92
N GLU A 150 -23.85 4.48 15.93
CA GLU A 150 -24.04 5.25 17.16
C GLU A 150 -22.74 5.34 17.97
N GLN A 151 -21.99 4.24 18.08
CA GLN A 151 -20.68 4.25 18.73
C GLN A 151 -19.71 5.18 18.02
N LEU A 152 -19.67 5.15 16.68
CA LEU A 152 -18.86 6.06 15.89
C LEU A 152 -19.32 7.51 16.04
N ARG A 153 -20.63 7.79 16.14
CA ARG A 153 -21.15 9.15 16.37
C ARG A 153 -20.82 9.70 17.76
N GLN A 154 -20.75 8.84 18.78
CA GLN A 154 -20.47 9.25 20.15
C GLN A 154 -18.98 9.28 20.49
N ASN A 155 -18.16 8.43 19.84
CA ASN A 155 -16.75 8.27 20.18
C ASN A 155 -15.82 8.94 19.15
N GLN A 156 -15.32 10.13 19.49
CA GLN A 156 -14.39 10.88 18.62
C GLN A 156 -13.06 10.15 18.40
N GLN A 157 -12.48 9.54 19.43
CA GLN A 157 -11.18 8.84 19.30
C GLN A 157 -11.28 7.66 18.33
N LEU A 158 -12.37 6.91 18.42
CA LEU A 158 -12.65 5.83 17.50
C LEU A 158 -12.82 6.33 16.05
N ARG A 159 -13.52 7.45 15.84
CA ARG A 159 -13.61 8.07 14.51
C ARG A 159 -12.24 8.48 13.97
N GLU A 160 -11.43 9.13 14.80
CA GLU A 160 -10.08 9.56 14.40
C GLU A 160 -9.19 8.37 14.03
N SER A 161 -9.26 7.28 14.79
CA SER A 161 -8.55 6.03 14.48
C SER A 161 -9.02 5.44 13.15
N LEU A 162 -10.32 5.40 12.90
CA LEU A 162 -10.86 4.83 11.67
C LEU A 162 -10.55 5.71 10.44
N VAL A 163 -10.65 7.04 10.58
CA VAL A 163 -10.22 8.00 9.55
C VAL A 163 -8.74 7.83 9.21
N TYR A 164 -7.90 7.64 10.22
CA TYR A 164 -6.47 7.40 10.03
C TYR A 164 -6.20 6.13 9.22
N GLU A 165 -6.85 5.01 9.55
CA GLU A 165 -6.66 3.75 8.80
C GLU A 165 -7.20 3.83 7.37
N ILE A 166 -8.39 4.43 7.17
CA ILE A 166 -8.95 4.66 5.82
C ILE A 166 -7.98 5.50 5.00
N LYS A 167 -7.50 6.64 5.53
CA LYS A 167 -6.55 7.51 4.82
C LYS A 167 -5.21 6.84 4.57
N THR A 168 -4.76 5.97 5.46
CA THR A 168 -3.50 5.24 5.28
C THR A 168 -3.63 4.25 4.12
N VAL A 169 -4.66 3.41 4.11
CA VAL A 169 -4.93 2.46 3.02
C VAL A 169 -5.13 3.21 1.71
N MET A 170 -5.88 4.32 1.75
CA MET A 170 -6.07 5.14 0.56
C MET A 170 -4.76 5.75 0.05
N GLY A 171 -3.99 6.40 0.92
CA GLY A 171 -2.71 6.99 0.54
C GLY A 171 -1.74 5.99 -0.07
N ASP A 172 -1.67 4.78 0.49
CA ASP A 172 -0.85 3.68 -0.05
C ASP A 172 -1.28 3.32 -1.49
N LEU A 173 -2.59 3.27 -1.76
CA LEU A 173 -3.13 2.98 -3.09
C LEU A 173 -2.86 4.09 -4.10
N VAL A 174 -3.11 5.36 -3.72
CA VAL A 174 -2.86 6.49 -4.61
C VAL A 174 -1.39 6.57 -4.96
N GLN A 175 -0.50 6.51 -3.97
CA GLN A 175 0.94 6.63 -4.20
C GLN A 175 1.45 5.52 -5.11
N ARG A 176 0.94 4.30 -4.94
CA ARG A 176 1.41 3.15 -5.69
C ARG A 176 0.87 3.10 -7.11
N HIS A 177 -0.42 3.37 -7.27
CA HIS A 177 -1.09 3.20 -8.54
C HIS A 177 -1.20 4.48 -9.34
N ASN A 178 -0.89 5.63 -8.74
CA ASN A 178 -1.08 6.96 -9.30
C ASN A 178 -2.55 7.18 -9.75
N LEU A 179 -3.48 6.62 -8.98
CA LEU A 179 -4.93 6.73 -9.18
C LEU A 179 -5.50 7.55 -8.02
N SER A 180 -5.94 8.77 -8.29
CA SER A 180 -6.45 9.68 -7.26
C SER A 180 -7.68 9.12 -6.54
N GLU A 181 -7.92 9.56 -5.32
CA GLU A 181 -9.09 9.16 -4.52
C GLU A 181 -10.41 9.43 -5.27
N ALA A 182 -10.52 10.57 -5.94
CA ALA A 182 -11.69 10.89 -6.76
C ALA A 182 -11.93 9.88 -7.89
N ARG A 183 -10.85 9.38 -8.52
CA ARG A 183 -10.97 8.33 -9.54
C ARG A 183 -11.33 6.99 -8.93
N ILE A 184 -10.86 6.68 -7.73
CA ILE A 184 -11.19 5.42 -7.03
C ILE A 184 -12.68 5.26 -6.79
N TYR A 185 -13.38 6.36 -6.50
CA TYR A 185 -14.84 6.39 -6.32
C TYR A 185 -15.63 6.71 -7.61
N ALA A 186 -14.96 6.87 -8.76
CA ALA A 186 -15.60 7.27 -10.00
C ALA A 186 -16.33 6.13 -10.71
N ASP A 187 -17.31 6.49 -11.53
CA ASP A 187 -17.93 5.60 -12.51
C ASP A 187 -17.07 5.55 -13.79
N PHE A 188 -16.12 4.63 -13.84
CA PHE A 188 -15.23 4.44 -14.98
C PHE A 188 -15.97 4.06 -16.27
N ILE A 189 -17.11 3.39 -16.16
CA ILE A 189 -17.91 2.94 -17.30
C ILE A 189 -18.59 4.14 -17.95
N GLN A 190 -19.24 5.00 -17.15
CA GLN A 190 -19.84 6.23 -17.63
C GLN A 190 -18.80 7.20 -18.20
N ALA A 191 -17.62 7.29 -17.57
CA ALA A 191 -16.51 8.11 -18.05
C ALA A 191 -15.87 7.57 -19.35
N LYS A 192 -16.22 6.35 -19.79
CA LYS A 192 -15.60 5.64 -20.92
C LYS A 192 -14.08 5.52 -20.77
N ASP A 193 -13.61 5.38 -19.53
CA ASP A 193 -12.19 5.28 -19.18
C ASP A 193 -11.79 3.81 -19.03
N SER A 194 -11.71 3.11 -20.16
CA SER A 194 -11.41 1.67 -20.20
C SER A 194 -10.04 1.32 -19.61
N HIS A 195 -9.08 2.25 -19.71
CA HIS A 195 -7.76 2.09 -19.11
C HIS A 195 -7.85 2.04 -17.58
N SER A 196 -8.52 3.01 -16.97
CA SER A 196 -8.68 3.03 -15.51
C SER A 196 -9.58 1.92 -14.99
N TYR A 197 -10.59 1.53 -15.78
CA TYR A 197 -11.41 0.37 -15.47
C TYR A 197 -10.57 -0.91 -15.36
N THR A 198 -9.75 -1.18 -16.38
CA THR A 198 -8.85 -2.35 -16.38
C THR A 198 -7.82 -2.27 -15.26
N LEU A 199 -7.24 -1.08 -15.05
CA LEU A 199 -6.29 -0.84 -13.95
C LEU A 199 -6.96 -1.07 -12.58
N ALA A 200 -8.19 -0.63 -12.37
CA ALA A 200 -8.92 -0.85 -11.12
C ALA A 200 -9.17 -2.35 -10.87
N GLN A 201 -9.54 -3.12 -11.90
CA GLN A 201 -9.68 -4.58 -11.79
C GLN A 201 -8.34 -5.25 -11.41
N ASP A 202 -7.24 -4.87 -12.07
CA ASP A 202 -5.90 -5.37 -11.75
C ASP A 202 -5.46 -5.00 -10.32
N ILE A 203 -5.75 -3.77 -9.88
CA ILE A 203 -5.49 -3.32 -8.51
C ILE A 203 -6.22 -4.22 -7.51
N VAL A 204 -7.52 -4.43 -7.69
CA VAL A 204 -8.32 -5.27 -6.78
C VAL A 204 -7.78 -6.69 -6.70
N LYS A 205 -7.49 -7.29 -7.86
CA LYS A 205 -6.94 -8.65 -7.94
C LYS A 205 -5.61 -8.75 -7.18
N GLY A 206 -4.71 -7.80 -7.41
CA GLY A 206 -3.41 -7.72 -6.73
C GLY A 206 -3.52 -7.46 -5.23
N LEU A 207 -4.39 -6.56 -4.80
CA LEU A 207 -4.57 -6.24 -3.38
C LEU A 207 -5.05 -7.45 -2.58
N LYS A 208 -6.07 -8.16 -3.07
CA LYS A 208 -6.58 -9.39 -2.42
C LYS A 208 -5.48 -10.43 -2.27
N ALA A 209 -4.72 -10.69 -3.34
CA ALA A 209 -3.63 -11.66 -3.34
C ALA A 209 -2.45 -11.25 -2.43
N GLY A 210 -2.03 -9.98 -2.50
CA GLY A 210 -0.94 -9.44 -1.68
C GLY A 210 -1.27 -9.47 -0.20
N TYR A 211 -2.50 -9.12 0.15
CA TYR A 211 -3.01 -9.20 1.51
C TYR A 211 -3.03 -10.64 2.05
N ALA A 212 -3.59 -11.59 1.29
CA ALA A 212 -3.62 -12.99 1.69
C ALA A 212 -2.21 -13.55 1.90
N HIS A 213 -1.24 -13.14 1.08
CA HIS A 213 0.16 -13.48 1.27
C HIS A 213 0.78 -12.81 2.52
N LYS A 214 0.46 -11.54 2.77
CA LYS A 214 0.91 -10.82 3.98
C LYS A 214 0.51 -11.55 5.26
N GLN A 215 -0.72 -12.05 5.33
CA GLN A 215 -1.20 -12.81 6.50
C GLN A 215 -0.42 -14.10 6.72
N LYS A 216 -0.10 -14.83 5.64
CA LYS A 216 0.75 -16.02 5.71
C LYS A 216 2.15 -15.67 6.25
N LEU A 217 2.73 -14.55 5.81
CA LEU A 217 4.03 -14.09 6.32
C LEU A 217 3.97 -13.70 7.79
N HIS A 218 2.91 -13.03 8.26
CA HIS A 218 2.74 -12.74 9.69
C HIS A 218 2.67 -14.02 10.53
N ALA A 219 1.97 -15.04 10.06
CA ALA A 219 1.90 -16.33 10.75
C ALA A 219 3.27 -17.06 10.76
N LEU A 220 4.05 -16.95 9.68
CA LEU A 220 5.38 -17.57 9.58
C LEU A 220 6.46 -16.83 10.38
N TYR A 221 6.33 -15.52 10.53
CA TYR A 221 7.32 -14.65 11.18
C TYR A 221 6.66 -13.81 12.28
N PRO A 222 6.29 -14.44 13.42
CA PRO A 222 5.64 -13.72 14.53
C PRO A 222 6.54 -12.67 15.18
N ASP A 223 7.86 -12.73 14.98
CA ASP A 223 8.86 -11.76 15.45
C ASP A 223 9.11 -10.61 14.45
N ALA A 224 8.42 -10.60 13.30
CA ALA A 224 8.59 -9.56 12.31
C ALA A 224 8.18 -8.18 12.86
N THR A 225 9.11 -7.22 12.81
CA THR A 225 8.83 -5.82 13.15
C THR A 225 8.02 -5.14 12.06
N PHE A 226 8.15 -5.59 10.81
CA PHE A 226 7.37 -5.09 9.69
C PHE A 226 7.30 -6.13 8.57
N VAL A 227 6.14 -6.24 7.93
CA VAL A 227 5.93 -7.11 6.76
C VAL A 227 5.31 -6.28 5.64
N ARG A 228 5.89 -6.39 4.45
CA ARG A 228 5.35 -5.85 3.21
C ARG A 228 5.09 -7.01 2.26
N ALA A 229 3.92 -7.02 1.64
CA ALA A 229 3.58 -7.98 0.61
C ALA A 229 2.67 -7.30 -0.41
N GLU A 230 3.07 -7.42 -1.66
CA GLU A 230 2.55 -6.61 -2.73
C GLU A 230 2.40 -7.49 -3.96
N VAL A 231 1.19 -7.59 -4.51
CA VAL A 231 0.95 -8.21 -5.82
C VAL A 231 0.45 -7.15 -6.77
N TYR A 232 1.05 -7.07 -7.96
CA TYR A 232 0.76 -6.02 -8.93
C TYR A 232 1.05 -6.47 -10.34
N ARG A 233 0.43 -5.80 -11.30
CA ARG A 233 0.68 -6.00 -12.72
C ARG A 233 1.70 -4.97 -13.22
N GLY A 234 2.76 -5.45 -13.86
CA GLY A 234 3.85 -4.63 -14.36
C GLY A 234 3.38 -3.67 -15.44
N ARG A 235 4.05 -2.51 -15.51
CA ARG A 235 3.66 -1.36 -16.33
C ARG A 235 4.62 -1.08 -17.47
N GLY A 236 5.77 -1.74 -17.52
CA GLY A 236 6.81 -1.41 -18.50
C GLY A 236 7.71 -0.26 -18.05
N THR A 237 7.79 0.06 -16.75
CA THR A 237 8.54 1.25 -16.30
C THR A 237 10.05 1.06 -16.23
N GLY A 238 10.55 -0.14 -16.55
CA GLY A 238 11.97 -0.44 -16.55
C GLY A 238 12.28 -1.83 -17.11
N PRO A 239 13.57 -2.19 -17.24
CA PRO A 239 13.99 -3.41 -17.91
C PRO A 239 13.52 -4.69 -17.22
N THR A 240 13.18 -4.63 -15.94
CA THR A 240 12.70 -5.79 -15.15
C THR A 240 11.23 -5.71 -14.75
N ASP A 241 10.51 -4.67 -15.17
CA ASP A 241 9.07 -4.51 -14.94
C ASP A 241 8.33 -4.64 -16.26
N LEU A 242 8.02 -5.88 -16.66
CA LEU A 242 7.43 -6.16 -17.96
C LEU A 242 5.93 -5.83 -17.96
N PRO A 243 5.43 -5.17 -19.02
CA PRO A 243 4.04 -4.77 -19.09
C PRO A 243 3.13 -6.00 -19.12
N GLY A 244 2.10 -6.00 -18.28
CA GLY A 244 1.10 -7.07 -18.22
C GLY A 244 1.48 -8.30 -17.40
N THR A 245 2.73 -8.42 -16.96
CA THR A 245 3.21 -9.52 -16.10
C THR A 245 2.77 -9.32 -14.65
N TRP A 246 2.34 -10.39 -13.99
CA TRP A 246 2.02 -10.35 -12.57
C TRP A 246 3.27 -10.59 -11.72
N TYR A 247 3.51 -9.68 -10.79
CA TYR A 247 4.60 -9.76 -9.82
C TYR A 247 4.06 -9.87 -8.41
N ARG A 248 4.77 -10.62 -7.57
CA ARG A 248 4.68 -10.49 -6.12
C ARG A 248 6.04 -10.07 -5.57
N ASN A 249 6.05 -9.00 -4.79
CA ASN A 249 7.20 -8.57 -4.01
C ASN A 249 6.83 -8.67 -2.52
N SER A 250 7.66 -9.34 -1.74
CA SER A 250 7.46 -9.45 -0.29
C SER A 250 8.76 -9.18 0.45
N SER A 251 8.62 -8.57 1.62
CA SER A 251 9.76 -8.24 2.48
C SER A 251 9.35 -8.40 3.93
N VAL A 252 10.22 -9.02 4.72
CA VAL A 252 10.02 -9.24 6.15
C VAL A 252 11.23 -8.67 6.88
N TRP A 253 10.97 -7.68 7.74
CA TRP A 253 11.98 -7.10 8.62
C TRP A 253 11.80 -7.70 10.01
N ARG A 254 12.90 -8.16 10.59
CA ARG A 254 13.00 -8.75 11.92
C ARG A 254 14.14 -8.07 12.68
N PRO A 255 14.19 -8.17 14.02
CA PRO A 255 15.33 -7.64 14.78
C PRO A 255 16.68 -8.26 14.35
N SER A 256 16.64 -9.50 13.84
CA SER A 256 17.81 -10.25 13.37
C SER A 256 18.26 -9.92 11.95
N GLY A 257 17.48 -9.13 11.20
CA GLY A 257 17.79 -8.75 9.81
C GLY A 257 16.55 -8.66 8.92
N TYR A 258 16.72 -8.85 7.62
CA TYR A 258 15.60 -8.74 6.67
C TYR A 258 15.63 -9.82 5.60
N SER A 259 14.47 -10.18 5.07
CA SER A 259 14.36 -10.99 3.86
C SER A 259 13.53 -10.28 2.81
N ASN A 260 13.81 -10.57 1.54
CA ASN A 260 13.05 -10.08 0.40
C ASN A 260 12.93 -11.16 -0.67
N GLU A 261 11.74 -11.28 -1.25
CA GLU A 261 11.46 -12.15 -2.38
C GLU A 261 10.73 -11.35 -3.46
N ARG A 262 11.15 -11.54 -4.71
CA ARG A 262 10.38 -11.12 -5.89
C ARG A 262 10.15 -12.31 -6.80
N VAL A 263 8.90 -12.52 -7.19
CA VAL A 263 8.49 -13.59 -8.09
C VAL A 263 7.55 -13.06 -9.17
N THR A 264 7.48 -13.77 -10.29
CA THR A 264 6.36 -13.67 -11.23
C THR A 264 5.31 -14.72 -10.91
N LEU A 265 4.06 -14.39 -11.22
CA LEU A 265 2.90 -15.25 -10.99
C LEU A 265 2.20 -15.61 -12.30
N ASP A 266 1.41 -16.67 -12.28
CA ASP A 266 0.45 -16.98 -13.34
C ASP A 266 -0.70 -15.95 -13.35
N PRO A 267 -1.49 -15.87 -14.44
CA PRO A 267 -2.59 -14.91 -14.53
C PRO A 267 -3.59 -15.00 -13.37
N ASP A 268 -3.78 -16.19 -12.78
CA ASP A 268 -4.70 -16.43 -11.66
C ASP A 268 -4.09 -16.13 -10.28
N LEU A 269 -2.81 -15.73 -10.23
CA LEU A 269 -2.05 -15.42 -9.00
C LEU A 269 -1.92 -16.61 -8.04
N SER A 270 -2.15 -17.82 -8.54
CA SER A 270 -2.22 -19.06 -7.77
C SER A 270 -0.86 -19.75 -7.67
N LYS A 271 0.02 -19.52 -8.65
CA LYS A 271 1.30 -20.20 -8.81
C LYS A 271 2.42 -19.22 -9.09
N ILE A 272 3.57 -19.49 -8.48
CA ILE A 272 4.83 -18.85 -8.84
C ILE A 272 5.26 -19.43 -10.19
N THR A 273 5.42 -18.58 -11.19
CA THR A 273 5.93 -18.98 -12.51
C THR A 273 7.45 -18.88 -12.56
N GLN A 274 8.04 -17.91 -11.85
CA GLN A 274 9.48 -17.78 -11.69
C GLN A 274 9.82 -17.04 -10.40
N VAL A 275 10.88 -17.47 -9.72
CA VAL A 275 11.53 -16.65 -8.69
C VAL A 275 12.52 -15.74 -9.38
N GLN A 276 12.44 -14.43 -9.17
CA GLN A 276 13.37 -13.47 -9.78
C GLN A 276 14.46 -13.04 -8.81
N LEU A 277 14.12 -12.96 -7.53
CA LEU A 277 15.05 -12.56 -6.49
C LEU A 277 14.68 -13.22 -5.17
N LEU A 278 15.67 -13.81 -4.50
CA LEU A 278 15.65 -14.11 -3.08
C LEU A 278 16.80 -13.36 -2.42
N ARG A 279 16.51 -12.69 -1.31
CA ARG A 279 17.52 -12.03 -0.52
C ARG A 279 17.29 -12.28 0.97
N SER A 280 18.37 -12.57 1.67
CA SER A 280 18.41 -12.70 3.12
C SER A 280 19.55 -11.87 3.67
N GLN A 281 19.28 -11.09 4.70
CA GLN A 281 20.27 -10.34 5.45
C GLN A 281 20.20 -10.73 6.92
N GLU A 282 21.37 -10.98 7.50
CA GLU A 282 21.56 -11.14 8.94
C GLU A 282 22.31 -9.93 9.50
N THR A 283 21.99 -9.51 10.72
CA THR A 283 22.71 -8.46 11.44
C THR A 283 23.29 -9.01 12.75
N LYS A 284 24.57 -8.72 13.01
CA LYS A 284 25.30 -9.13 14.23
C LYS A 284 26.07 -7.94 14.82
N PRO A 285 26.31 -7.89 16.14
CA PRO A 285 27.19 -6.89 16.75
C PRO A 285 28.61 -6.97 16.18
N TRP A 286 29.26 -5.81 15.99
CA TRP A 286 30.63 -5.71 15.51
C TRP A 286 31.36 -4.55 16.22
N GLY A 287 31.80 -4.79 17.46
CA GLY A 287 32.33 -3.73 18.31
C GLY A 287 31.26 -2.69 18.64
N GLN A 288 31.51 -1.41 18.33
CA GLN A 288 30.52 -0.32 18.44
C GLN A 288 29.60 -0.21 17.22
N ALA A 289 29.88 -0.97 16.16
CA ALA A 289 29.11 -0.98 14.93
C ALA A 289 28.31 -2.29 14.81
N LYS A 290 27.61 -2.44 13.68
CA LYS A 290 26.88 -3.65 13.31
C LYS A 290 27.48 -4.23 12.04
N LEU A 291 27.63 -5.55 11.99
CA LEU A 291 27.93 -6.28 10.77
C LEU A 291 26.62 -6.78 10.15
N LYS A 292 26.41 -6.46 8.88
CA LYS A 292 25.35 -7.03 8.05
C LYS A 292 25.95 -8.00 7.06
N THR A 293 25.34 -9.16 6.91
CA THR A 293 25.72 -10.14 5.87
C THR A 293 24.51 -10.40 5.01
N THR A 294 24.60 -10.07 3.72
CA THR A 294 23.49 -10.17 2.76
C THR A 294 23.81 -11.21 1.71
N ARG A 295 22.92 -12.20 1.54
CA ARG A 295 22.95 -13.17 0.45
C ARG A 295 21.82 -12.86 -0.52
N THR A 296 22.13 -12.80 -1.81
CA THR A 296 21.15 -12.57 -2.87
C THR A 296 21.28 -13.67 -3.91
N ALA A 297 20.15 -14.27 -4.30
CA ALA A 297 20.01 -15.03 -5.53
C ALA A 297 19.15 -14.19 -6.47
N TYR A 298 19.58 -13.96 -7.71
CA TYR A 298 18.72 -13.28 -8.67
C TYR A 298 18.84 -13.82 -10.10
N ASN A 299 17.72 -13.76 -10.81
CA ASN A 299 17.59 -13.99 -12.24
C ASN A 299 16.48 -13.06 -12.77
N TRP A 300 16.86 -12.08 -13.58
CA TRP A 300 15.95 -11.00 -14.00
C TRP A 300 15.09 -11.31 -15.24
N GLY A 301 15.13 -12.52 -15.80
CA GLY A 301 14.20 -12.87 -16.88
C GLY A 301 14.67 -13.91 -17.89
N ASP A 302 15.81 -14.56 -17.70
CA ASP A 302 16.22 -15.65 -18.56
C ASP A 302 15.99 -16.98 -17.83
N THR A 303 14.86 -17.63 -18.09
CA THR A 303 14.51 -18.92 -17.47
C THR A 303 15.46 -20.06 -17.82
N GLN A 304 16.36 -19.87 -18.80
CA GLN A 304 17.41 -20.83 -19.14
C GLN A 304 18.72 -20.58 -18.40
N GLN A 305 18.86 -19.45 -17.69
CA GLN A 305 20.03 -19.14 -16.89
C GLN A 305 19.85 -19.57 -15.44
N HIS A 306 20.95 -20.04 -14.86
CA HIS A 306 21.05 -20.24 -13.42
C HIS A 306 20.98 -18.91 -12.67
N TYR A 307 20.61 -18.95 -11.40
CA TYR A 307 20.62 -17.79 -10.51
C TYR A 307 22.04 -17.36 -10.21
N ILE A 308 22.29 -16.06 -10.29
CA ILE A 308 23.54 -15.47 -9.81
C ILE A 308 23.43 -15.36 -8.29
N CYS A 309 24.38 -15.98 -7.60
CA CYS A 309 24.54 -15.84 -6.16
C CYS A 309 25.46 -14.65 -5.87
N VAL A 310 25.12 -13.84 -4.87
CA VAL A 310 25.93 -12.72 -4.40
C VAL A 310 25.96 -12.71 -2.90
N LEU A 311 27.14 -12.46 -2.35
CA LEU A 311 27.36 -12.20 -0.93
C LEU A 311 27.90 -10.77 -0.79
N ASP A 312 27.31 -10.03 0.14
CA ASP A 312 27.77 -8.70 0.55
C ASP A 312 27.95 -8.69 2.06
N GLU A 313 28.96 -7.97 2.54
CA GLU A 313 29.11 -7.64 3.96
C GLU A 313 29.12 -6.13 4.13
N ALA A 314 28.53 -5.63 5.21
CA ALA A 314 28.54 -4.22 5.52
C ALA A 314 28.82 -3.95 7.00
N ILE A 315 29.61 -2.93 7.29
CA ILE A 315 29.72 -2.36 8.64
C ILE A 315 28.91 -1.08 8.68
N GLU A 316 27.94 -1.02 9.59
CA GLU A 316 27.09 0.16 9.81
C GLU A 316 27.28 0.70 11.23
N GLN A 317 27.44 2.02 11.35
CA GLN A 317 27.46 2.72 12.64
C GLN A 317 26.69 4.04 12.57
N GLU A 318 25.89 4.30 13.61
CA GLU A 318 25.26 5.61 13.82
C GLU A 318 26.21 6.57 14.55
N LYS A 319 26.34 7.80 14.05
CA LYS A 319 27.10 8.89 14.69
C LYS A 319 26.46 10.23 14.33
N ASP A 320 26.31 11.11 15.32
CA ASP A 320 25.79 12.48 15.14
C ASP A 320 24.44 12.57 14.37
N GLY A 321 23.55 11.60 14.58
CA GLY A 321 22.24 11.54 13.93
C GLY A 321 22.25 11.07 12.46
N ALA A 322 23.38 10.53 11.98
CA ALA A 322 23.52 9.90 10.68
C ALA A 322 23.95 8.43 10.82
N SER A 323 23.45 7.57 9.94
CA SER A 323 23.94 6.19 9.76
C SER A 323 24.97 6.17 8.64
N PHE A 324 26.16 5.67 8.94
CA PHE A 324 27.28 5.50 8.01
C PHE A 324 27.53 4.01 7.79
N GLU A 325 27.68 3.62 6.53
CA GLU A 325 27.84 2.22 6.17
C GLU A 325 28.91 2.05 5.07
N LEU A 326 29.84 1.12 5.30
CA LEU A 326 30.73 0.58 4.26
C LEU A 326 30.17 -0.77 3.84
N VAL A 327 29.85 -0.92 2.55
CA VAL A 327 29.47 -2.20 1.93
C VAL A 327 30.65 -2.73 1.12
N VAL A 328 30.94 -4.02 1.28
CA VAL A 328 31.95 -4.76 0.56
C VAL A 328 31.24 -5.84 -0.25
N HIS A 329 31.42 -5.77 -1.56
CA HIS A 329 30.86 -6.72 -2.50
C HIS A 329 31.91 -7.75 -2.89
N TYR A 330 31.46 -8.98 -3.05
CA TYR A 330 32.34 -10.08 -3.40
C TYR A 330 31.99 -10.69 -4.74
N GLU A 331 33.01 -11.21 -5.41
CA GLU A 331 32.82 -12.09 -6.55
C GLU A 331 32.33 -13.45 -6.07
N ASP A 332 31.20 -13.89 -6.61
CA ASP A 332 30.82 -15.30 -6.58
C ASP A 332 30.60 -15.74 -8.04
N PRO A 333 31.51 -16.54 -8.61
CA PRO A 333 31.37 -17.03 -9.98
C PRO A 333 30.33 -18.15 -10.08
N LYS A 334 29.79 -18.63 -8.95
CA LYS A 334 28.85 -19.74 -8.93
C LYS A 334 27.46 -19.27 -9.30
N THR A 335 26.79 -20.13 -10.02
CA THR A 335 25.39 -19.97 -10.35
C THR A 335 24.65 -21.24 -9.96
N GLU A 336 23.42 -21.09 -9.47
CA GLU A 336 22.64 -22.20 -8.94
C GLU A 336 21.33 -22.37 -9.70
N THR A 337 20.86 -23.61 -9.86
CA THR A 337 19.56 -23.89 -10.50
C THR A 337 18.39 -23.61 -9.56
N ASP A 338 18.60 -23.73 -8.25
CA ASP A 338 17.64 -23.40 -7.20
C ASP A 338 18.17 -22.18 -6.41
N PRO A 339 17.41 -21.07 -6.34
CA PRO A 339 17.87 -19.86 -5.66
C PRO A 339 18.05 -20.05 -4.15
N LEU A 340 17.45 -21.08 -3.54
CA LEU A 340 17.68 -21.39 -2.13
C LEU A 340 19.08 -21.90 -1.85
N LEU A 341 19.76 -22.51 -2.84
CA LEU A 341 21.14 -23.00 -2.69
C LEU A 341 22.13 -21.84 -2.46
N CYS A 342 21.90 -20.67 -3.08
CA CYS A 342 22.67 -19.45 -2.83
C CYS A 342 22.60 -18.99 -1.35
N MET A 343 21.62 -19.45 -0.58
CA MET A 343 21.47 -19.08 0.84
C MET A 343 22.29 -19.99 1.78
N GLY A 344 22.86 -21.08 1.27
CA GLY A 344 23.63 -22.05 2.04
C GLY A 344 25.06 -21.61 2.39
N GLU A 345 25.70 -22.35 3.31
CA GLU A 345 27.07 -22.06 3.78
C GLU A 345 28.14 -22.17 2.69
N ALA A 346 27.88 -22.93 1.61
CA ALA A 346 28.80 -23.07 0.48
C ALA A 346 29.02 -21.76 -0.31
N HIS A 347 28.07 -20.81 -0.20
CA HIS A 347 28.16 -19.44 -0.74
C HIS A 347 28.49 -18.41 0.34
N ALA A 348 28.77 -18.85 1.57
CA ALA A 348 29.22 -17.98 2.66
C ALA A 348 30.74 -17.72 2.65
N GLN A 349 31.48 -18.25 1.66
CA GLN A 349 32.92 -18.09 1.48
C GLN A 349 33.19 -17.32 0.17
N PRO A 350 33.10 -15.98 0.20
CA PRO A 350 33.20 -15.19 -1.01
C PRO A 350 34.62 -15.22 -1.61
N GLY A 351 34.71 -14.96 -2.92
CA GLY A 351 35.98 -14.76 -3.60
C GLY A 351 36.61 -13.40 -3.30
N SER A 352 37.24 -12.80 -4.31
CA SER A 352 37.86 -11.48 -4.18
C SER A 352 36.82 -10.36 -4.05
N THR A 353 37.20 -9.24 -3.45
CA THR A 353 36.35 -8.04 -3.40
C THR A 353 36.23 -7.42 -4.79
N THR A 354 35.00 -7.16 -5.24
CA THR A 354 34.72 -6.59 -6.57
C THR A 354 34.59 -5.08 -6.54
N TRP A 355 33.74 -4.54 -5.68
CA TRP A 355 33.62 -3.11 -5.45
C TRP A 355 33.22 -2.82 -4.01
N ARG A 356 33.31 -1.55 -3.64
CA ARG A 356 32.93 -1.05 -2.31
C ARG A 356 31.99 0.12 -2.46
N GLU A 357 31.10 0.28 -1.48
CA GLU A 357 30.17 1.39 -1.45
C GLU A 357 30.16 2.05 -0.07
N TYR A 358 30.04 3.37 -0.05
CA TYR A 358 29.65 4.10 1.14
C TYR A 358 28.19 4.48 1.04
N TYR A 359 27.41 4.17 2.07
CA TYR A 359 26.08 4.72 2.26
C TYR A 359 26.05 5.66 3.47
N VAL A 360 25.36 6.78 3.31
CA VAL A 360 25.06 7.67 4.43
C VAL A 360 23.58 8.03 4.41
N ASN A 361 22.89 7.75 5.50
CA ASN A 361 21.50 8.15 5.71
C ASN A 361 21.42 9.13 6.88
N TYR A 362 20.81 10.30 6.68
CA TYR A 362 20.68 11.31 7.73
C TYR A 362 19.38 12.09 7.58
N ARG A 363 19.02 12.86 8.61
CA ARG A 363 17.80 13.66 8.63
C ARG A 363 18.07 15.05 9.19
N GLU A 364 17.50 16.06 8.55
CA GLU A 364 17.50 17.45 9.03
C GLU A 364 16.04 17.90 9.16
N GLY A 365 15.54 17.95 10.39
CA GLY A 365 14.13 18.21 10.66
C GLY A 365 13.22 17.14 10.02
N ARG A 366 12.41 17.55 9.02
CA ARG A 366 11.51 16.66 8.27
C ARG A 366 12.05 16.29 6.88
N VAL A 367 13.33 16.57 6.60
CA VAL A 367 13.97 16.19 5.34
C VAL A 367 14.92 15.05 5.59
N SER A 368 14.73 13.91 4.93
CA SER A 368 15.64 12.76 4.99
C SER A 368 16.52 12.70 3.75
N TYR A 369 17.76 12.30 3.93
CA TYR A 369 18.76 12.26 2.88
C TYR A 369 19.45 10.91 2.82
N THR A 370 19.82 10.51 1.61
CA THR A 370 20.61 9.31 1.33
C THR A 370 21.73 9.69 0.37
N SER A 371 22.94 9.22 0.64
CA SER A 371 24.07 9.29 -0.28
C SER A 371 24.63 7.89 -0.49
N ASN A 372 24.99 7.59 -1.73
CA ASN A 372 25.73 6.39 -2.12
C ASN A 372 26.95 6.80 -2.95
N LEU A 373 28.12 6.28 -2.60
CA LEU A 373 29.38 6.49 -3.34
C LEU A 373 29.96 5.12 -3.67
N ARG A 374 30.26 4.85 -4.94
CA ARG A 374 30.74 3.55 -5.42
C ARG A 374 32.20 3.65 -5.88
N PHE A 375 32.97 2.62 -5.55
CA PHE A 375 34.39 2.51 -5.90
C PHE A 375 34.67 1.17 -6.57
N GLU A 376 35.13 1.19 -7.82
CA GLU A 376 35.64 0.00 -8.54
C GLU A 376 37.12 -0.28 -8.22
N PRO A 377 37.68 -1.47 -8.53
CA PRO A 377 39.03 -1.91 -8.15
C PRO A 377 40.17 -0.92 -8.40
N GLN A 378 40.06 -0.08 -9.44
CA GLN A 378 41.07 0.90 -9.83
C GLN A 378 41.11 2.17 -8.95
N HIS A 379 40.10 2.43 -8.12
CA HIS A 379 40.02 3.64 -7.32
C HIS A 379 40.86 3.53 -6.04
N ALA A 380 41.48 4.64 -5.61
CA ALA A 380 42.38 4.67 -4.45
C ALA A 380 41.76 4.12 -3.15
N GLU A 381 40.43 4.26 -3.01
CA GLU A 381 39.67 3.77 -1.87
C GLU A 381 39.77 2.24 -1.70
N GLN A 382 39.97 1.49 -2.79
CA GLN A 382 40.15 0.04 -2.74
C GLN A 382 41.48 -0.35 -2.11
N GLN A 383 42.56 0.36 -2.47
CA GLN A 383 43.89 0.14 -1.91
C GLN A 383 43.93 0.54 -0.43
N TRP A 384 43.27 1.64 -0.06
CA TRP A 384 43.18 2.08 1.34
C TRP A 384 42.43 1.07 2.22
N LEU A 385 41.38 0.44 1.68
CA LEU A 385 40.55 -0.53 2.37
C LEU A 385 40.96 -1.99 2.09
N GLN A 386 42.21 -2.25 1.69
CA GLN A 386 42.63 -3.60 1.29
C GLN A 386 42.36 -4.69 2.34
N ASP A 387 42.42 -4.37 3.64
CA ASP A 387 42.18 -5.30 4.76
C ASP A 387 40.68 -5.46 5.13
N TRP A 388 39.81 -4.64 4.53
CA TRP A 388 38.36 -4.61 4.74
C TRP A 388 37.64 -5.56 3.78
N HIS A 389 37.81 -6.85 4.06
CA HIS A 389 37.18 -7.98 3.38
C HIS A 389 37.02 -9.12 4.41
N HIS A 390 36.08 -10.03 4.22
CA HIS A 390 35.70 -11.08 5.19
C HIS A 390 35.60 -10.52 6.62
N LEU A 391 34.67 -9.60 6.81
CA LEU A 391 34.55 -8.73 7.97
C LEU A 391 34.11 -9.48 9.25
N GLN A 392 33.54 -10.68 9.11
CA GLN A 392 33.22 -11.55 10.23
C GLN A 392 34.44 -11.79 11.14
N GLY A 393 34.26 -11.55 12.45
CA GLY A 393 35.31 -11.74 13.45
C GLY A 393 36.42 -10.68 13.48
N LYS A 394 36.41 -9.68 12.59
CA LYS A 394 37.46 -8.65 12.49
C LYS A 394 37.26 -7.41 13.37
N SER A 395 36.25 -7.37 14.24
CA SER A 395 35.94 -6.17 15.07
C SER A 395 37.04 -5.78 16.06
N GLY A 396 37.91 -6.71 16.48
CA GLY A 396 39.08 -6.42 17.30
C GLY A 396 40.36 -6.07 16.50
N GLN A 397 40.32 -6.20 15.17
CA GLN A 397 41.47 -6.03 14.28
C GLN A 397 41.33 -4.77 13.41
N LEU A 398 40.10 -4.44 13.00
CA LEU A 398 39.78 -3.31 12.16
C LEU A 398 39.08 -2.22 12.98
N ASN A 399 39.51 -0.97 12.78
CA ASN A 399 38.94 0.17 13.46
C ASN A 399 38.03 0.97 12.51
N PHE A 400 36.71 0.82 12.66
CA PHE A 400 35.75 1.52 11.78
C PHE A 400 35.69 3.03 11.99
N SER A 401 36.22 3.57 13.09
CA SER A 401 36.24 5.03 13.29
C SER A 401 37.02 5.76 12.18
N THR A 402 38.09 5.15 11.65
CA THR A 402 38.87 5.76 10.55
C THR A 402 38.09 5.77 9.23
N VAL A 403 37.35 4.70 8.95
CA VAL A 403 36.43 4.61 7.81
C VAL A 403 35.29 5.60 7.96
N LEU A 404 34.68 5.66 9.14
CA LEU A 404 33.62 6.61 9.43
C LEU A 404 34.09 8.05 9.20
N ASP A 405 35.24 8.45 9.74
CA ASP A 405 35.78 9.80 9.57
C ASP A 405 36.10 10.09 8.09
N ARG A 406 36.57 9.10 7.32
CA ARG A 406 36.75 9.22 5.86
C ARG A 406 35.42 9.44 5.15
N ILE A 407 34.37 8.67 5.47
CA ILE A 407 33.03 8.84 4.89
C ILE A 407 32.44 10.20 5.28
N ALA A 408 32.58 10.63 6.52
CA ALA A 408 32.09 11.92 7.00
C ALA A 408 32.73 13.11 6.25
N ASN A 409 33.96 12.95 5.76
CA ASN A 409 34.67 13.95 4.96
C ASN A 409 34.56 13.76 3.44
N SER A 410 33.78 12.79 2.97
CA SER A 410 33.64 12.46 1.54
C SER A 410 32.86 13.49 0.71
N GLY A 411 32.20 14.44 1.38
CA GLY A 411 31.23 15.32 0.74
C GLY A 411 29.87 14.63 0.54
N TYR A 412 29.43 13.81 1.50
CA TYR A 412 28.19 13.00 1.39
C TYR A 412 26.91 13.84 1.46
N ARG A 413 26.96 15.07 1.98
CA ARG A 413 25.76 15.90 2.14
C ARG A 413 25.17 16.26 0.77
N PHE A 414 23.86 16.50 0.72
CA PHE A 414 23.14 16.63 -0.55
C PHE A 414 23.75 17.71 -1.43
N ASP A 415 24.04 18.90 -0.88
CA ASP A 415 24.54 20.05 -1.61
C ASP A 415 26.08 20.13 -1.72
N GLU A 416 26.80 19.22 -1.09
CA GLU A 416 28.26 19.18 -1.17
C GLU A 416 28.74 18.53 -2.47
N ALA A 417 29.86 19.02 -2.99
CA ALA A 417 30.60 18.28 -4.01
C ALA A 417 31.24 17.03 -3.39
N VAL A 418 31.18 15.91 -4.12
CA VAL A 418 31.90 14.69 -3.73
C VAL A 418 33.40 14.95 -3.84
N LYS A 419 34.14 14.61 -2.76
CA LYS A 419 35.57 14.90 -2.61
C LYS A 419 36.46 13.67 -2.82
N LEU A 420 35.84 12.51 -3.00
CA LEU A 420 36.52 11.25 -3.24
C LEU A 420 36.53 10.93 -4.73
N ASP A 421 37.57 10.22 -5.17
CA ASP A 421 37.63 9.64 -6.51
C ASP A 421 36.70 8.41 -6.56
N THR A 422 35.53 8.59 -7.14
CA THR A 422 34.45 7.58 -7.20
C THR A 422 34.21 7.14 -8.63
N TYR A 423 33.83 5.88 -8.81
CA TYR A 423 33.29 5.41 -10.09
C TYR A 423 31.96 6.10 -10.40
N SER A 424 31.07 6.11 -9.41
CA SER A 424 29.77 6.79 -9.48
C SER A 424 29.30 7.20 -8.10
N TRP A 425 28.36 8.14 -8.06
CA TRP A 425 27.69 8.54 -6.83
C TRP A 425 26.23 8.90 -7.09
N TYR A 426 25.41 8.77 -6.05
CA TYR A 426 24.00 9.11 -6.04
C TYR A 426 23.66 9.82 -4.74
N LYS A 427 22.80 10.85 -4.81
CA LYS A 427 22.29 11.58 -3.65
C LYS A 427 20.80 11.81 -3.79
N ARG A 428 20.08 11.64 -2.69
CA ARG A 428 18.64 11.86 -2.58
C ARG A 428 18.31 12.74 -1.39
N SER A 429 17.34 13.62 -1.56
CA SER A 429 16.61 14.29 -0.49
C SER A 429 15.13 13.98 -0.61
N THR A 430 14.47 13.70 0.50
CA THR A 430 13.01 13.54 0.59
C THR A 430 12.50 14.55 1.60
N ASP A 431 11.77 15.55 1.12
CA ASP A 431 11.22 16.64 1.92
C ASP A 431 9.75 16.40 2.24
N ASP A 432 9.47 16.13 3.52
CA ASP A 432 8.12 15.91 4.07
C ASP A 432 7.63 17.11 4.91
N ARG A 433 8.17 18.32 4.69
CA ARG A 433 7.68 19.55 5.36
C ARG A 433 6.31 19.98 4.84
N GLN A 434 6.04 19.69 3.57
CA GLN A 434 4.77 19.92 2.89
C GLN A 434 4.35 18.60 2.20
N LEU A 435 3.57 18.67 1.11
CA LEU A 435 3.43 17.53 0.21
C LEU A 435 4.82 17.05 -0.22
N ARG A 436 5.03 15.73 -0.18
CA ARG A 436 6.34 15.12 -0.35
C ARG A 436 6.98 15.53 -1.67
N VAL A 437 8.23 15.98 -1.59
CA VAL A 437 9.10 16.17 -2.76
C VAL A 437 10.36 15.34 -2.60
N THR A 438 10.63 14.47 -3.56
CA THR A 438 11.89 13.74 -3.65
C THR A 438 12.75 14.35 -4.76
N LEU A 439 13.99 14.70 -4.44
CA LEU A 439 15.01 15.10 -5.40
C LEU A 439 16.14 14.08 -5.38
N GLU A 440 16.53 13.62 -6.55
CA GLU A 440 17.61 12.66 -6.76
C GLU A 440 18.59 13.25 -7.77
N LYS A 441 19.89 13.03 -7.54
CA LYS A 441 20.95 13.42 -8.46
C LYS A 441 22.11 12.44 -8.46
N ASP A 442 22.77 12.28 -9.59
CA ASP A 442 23.88 11.34 -9.76
C ASP A 442 25.13 11.97 -10.40
N SER A 443 26.21 11.19 -10.46
CA SER A 443 27.50 11.55 -11.06
C SER A 443 27.45 11.84 -12.57
N SER A 444 26.36 11.50 -13.25
CA SER A 444 26.13 11.81 -14.67
C SER A 444 25.29 13.08 -14.86
N ASN A 445 25.08 13.86 -13.80
CA ASN A 445 24.21 15.04 -13.77
C ASN A 445 22.78 14.73 -14.18
N ASN A 446 22.28 13.50 -13.96
CA ASN A 446 20.86 13.23 -14.07
C ASN A 446 20.19 13.69 -12.79
N TRP A 447 19.11 14.45 -12.93
CA TRP A 447 18.27 14.87 -11.82
C TRP A 447 16.86 14.33 -12.01
N ILE A 448 16.26 13.84 -10.93
CA ILE A 448 14.86 13.41 -10.90
C ILE A 448 14.17 14.15 -9.76
N ARG A 449 13.02 14.75 -10.07
CA ARG A 449 12.11 15.33 -9.09
C ARG A 449 10.80 14.56 -9.12
N THR A 450 10.38 14.06 -7.96
CA THR A 450 9.07 13.44 -7.78
C THR A 450 8.27 14.26 -6.77
N SER A 451 7.19 14.90 -7.22
CA SER A 451 6.37 15.81 -6.42
C SER A 451 4.97 15.24 -6.21
N THR A 452 4.59 15.01 -4.95
CA THR A 452 3.24 14.62 -4.57
C THR A 452 2.28 15.81 -4.74
N GLN A 453 1.14 15.55 -5.37
CA GLN A 453 0.06 16.50 -5.61
C GLN A 453 -0.96 16.48 -4.46
N ALA A 454 -1.88 17.45 -4.45
CA ALA A 454 -2.89 17.56 -3.40
C ALA A 454 -3.86 16.36 -3.34
N ASP A 455 -4.05 15.66 -4.45
CA ASP A 455 -4.86 14.45 -4.55
C ASP A 455 -4.08 13.16 -4.23
N GLY A 456 -2.82 13.30 -3.78
CA GLY A 456 -1.92 12.21 -3.43
C GLY A 456 -1.15 11.60 -4.61
N THR A 457 -1.48 11.94 -5.85
CA THR A 457 -0.75 11.47 -7.05
C THR A 457 0.65 12.06 -7.10
N ALA A 458 1.53 11.50 -7.93
CA ALA A 458 2.90 11.96 -8.09
C ALA A 458 3.19 12.36 -9.54
N ILE A 459 3.90 13.48 -9.69
CA ILE A 459 4.47 13.93 -10.96
C ILE A 459 5.98 13.69 -10.91
N LYS A 460 6.52 13.06 -11.97
CA LYS A 460 7.95 12.81 -12.13
C LYS A 460 8.50 13.70 -13.25
N GLU A 461 9.54 14.46 -12.93
CA GLU A 461 10.24 15.36 -13.84
C GLU A 461 11.74 15.06 -13.82
N CYS A 462 12.40 15.31 -14.95
CA CYS A 462 13.82 15.09 -15.12
C CYS A 462 14.54 16.38 -15.51
N SER A 463 15.82 16.48 -15.15
CA SER A 463 16.67 17.63 -15.45
C SER A 463 18.13 17.20 -15.64
N LYS A 464 18.91 18.05 -16.32
CA LYS A 464 20.38 17.91 -16.48
C LYS A 464 21.18 18.94 -15.68
N ASP A 465 20.52 19.95 -15.15
CA ASP A 465 21.14 21.08 -14.43
C ASP A 465 20.53 21.28 -13.03
N GLY A 466 19.49 20.53 -12.67
CA GLY A 466 18.74 20.66 -11.43
C GLY A 466 17.88 21.93 -11.35
N ARG A 467 17.75 22.69 -12.45
CA ARG A 467 17.07 23.98 -12.52
C ARG A 467 15.94 23.97 -13.56
N SER A 468 16.22 23.42 -14.73
CA SER A 468 15.32 23.31 -15.86
C SER A 468 14.70 21.90 -15.85
N TRP A 469 13.40 21.82 -15.56
CA TRP A 469 12.68 20.56 -15.38
C TRP A 469 11.74 20.30 -16.55
N GLY A 470 11.67 19.05 -17.00
CA GLY A 470 10.73 18.61 -18.02
C GLY A 470 10.31 17.15 -17.81
N SER A 471 9.47 16.64 -18.70
CA SER A 471 9.07 15.23 -18.67
C SER A 471 10.31 14.33 -18.78
N CYS A 472 10.34 13.27 -17.98
CA CYS A 472 11.37 12.24 -18.12
C CYS A 472 11.20 11.52 -19.46
N THR A 473 12.24 11.53 -20.29
CA THR A 473 12.30 10.67 -21.47
C THR A 473 12.44 9.21 -21.03
N PRO A 474 11.72 8.26 -21.66
CA PRO A 474 11.83 6.83 -21.37
C PRO A 474 13.24 6.27 -21.50
#